data_AF-A0A9W4LSV3-F1
#
_entry.id   AF-A0A9W4LSV3-F1
#
_cell.length_a   1.000
_cell.length_b   1.000
_cell.length_c   1.000
_cell.angle_alpha   90.00
_cell.angle_beta   90.00
_cell.angle_gamma   90.00
#
_symmetry.space_group_name_H-M   'P 1'
#
loop_
_entity.id
_entity.type
_entity.pdbx_description
1 polymer ?
#
loop_
_entity_poly.entity_id
_entity_poly.type
_entity_poly.pdbx_seq_one_letter_code
_entity_poly.pdbx_strand_id
1 'polypeptide(L)'
;MNDITILGLNRVTNPKANRGGSTVLAFFDCRTNGFLLQGCAFVRTPRHGLTVWPPKVDGPESTRRSITFTDERLRQELVRSAQAAYRVLGGTDGEWMPHDPATRERRAVNYAAAAMRISNREQEMSRDGSGDDEGVQRFLGVTVT
;
A
#
# COMPACT_ATOMS: atom_id res chain seq x y z
N MET A 1 -9.35 7.62 21.64
CA MET A 1 -7.95 7.28 22.00
C MET A 1 -7.91 5.77 21.98
N ASN A 2 -7.24 5.15 21.02
CA ASN A 2 -7.21 3.69 20.99
C ASN A 2 -6.20 3.22 22.03
N ASP A 3 -6.62 2.28 22.87
CA ASP A 3 -5.71 1.61 23.78
C ASP A 3 -4.87 0.62 22.97
N ILE A 4 -3.57 0.87 22.87
CA ILE A 4 -2.60 0.03 22.16
C ILE A 4 -1.45 -0.22 23.11
N THR A 5 -1.26 -1.49 23.46
CA THR A 5 -0.13 -1.94 24.26
C THR A 5 0.72 -2.90 23.46
N ILE A 6 1.99 -2.57 23.24
CA ILE A 6 2.99 -3.52 22.70
C ILE A 6 3.43 -4.43 23.85
N LEU A 7 3.21 -5.73 23.72
CA LEU A 7 3.53 -6.70 24.77
C LEU A 7 4.98 -7.17 24.70
N GLY A 8 5.51 -7.25 23.48
CA GLY A 8 6.87 -7.70 23.21
C GLY A 8 7.23 -7.40 21.77
N LEU A 9 8.53 -7.16 21.52
CA LEU A 9 9.06 -6.88 20.19
C LEU A 9 10.40 -7.59 20.02
N ASN A 10 10.58 -8.26 18.90
CA ASN A 10 11.81 -8.92 18.49
C ASN A 10 12.34 -8.26 17.21
N ARG A 11 13.57 -7.73 17.27
CA ARG A 11 14.22 -7.07 16.14
C ARG A 11 14.76 -8.08 15.15
N VAL A 12 14.63 -7.80 13.86
CA VAL A 12 15.31 -8.55 12.81
C VAL A 12 16.73 -8.00 12.69
N THR A 13 17.75 -8.82 12.99
CA THR A 13 19.15 -8.38 13.05
C THR A 13 19.73 -7.95 11.70
N ASN A 14 19.36 -8.66 10.63
CA ASN A 14 19.78 -8.34 9.26
C ASN A 14 18.56 -8.30 8.34
N PRO A 15 17.80 -7.20 8.38
CA PRO A 15 16.50 -7.13 7.74
C PRO A 15 16.66 -7.04 6.20
N LYS A 16 16.14 -8.04 5.49
CA LYS A 16 16.22 -8.15 4.02
C LYS A 16 14.90 -7.73 3.36
N ALA A 17 15.00 -6.99 2.26
CA ALA A 17 13.86 -6.66 1.44
C ALA A 17 13.25 -7.91 0.79
N ASN A 18 11.92 -8.01 0.82
CA ASN A 18 11.20 -9.07 0.13
C ASN A 18 11.06 -8.78 -1.38
N ARG A 19 10.39 -9.68 -2.13
CA ARG A 19 10.15 -9.49 -3.58
C ARG A 19 9.46 -8.18 -3.93
N GLY A 20 8.62 -7.66 -3.02
CA GLY A 20 7.93 -6.37 -3.19
C GLY A 20 8.75 -5.15 -2.74
N GLY A 21 10.00 -5.34 -2.29
CA GLY A 21 10.89 -4.29 -1.80
C GLY A 21 10.62 -3.83 -0.36
N SER A 22 9.66 -4.45 0.34
CA SER A 22 9.38 -4.14 1.75
C SER A 22 10.31 -4.93 2.65
N THR A 23 10.77 -4.29 3.72
CA THR A 23 11.73 -4.85 4.67
C THR A 23 11.08 -4.94 6.06
N VAL A 24 11.05 -6.13 6.64
CA VAL A 24 10.58 -6.32 8.03
C VAL A 24 11.70 -5.97 8.98
N LEU A 25 11.46 -4.99 9.85
CA LEU A 25 12.42 -4.50 10.85
C LEU A 25 12.29 -5.25 12.18
N ALA A 26 11.06 -5.61 12.54
CA ALA A 26 10.77 -6.33 13.76
C ALA A 26 9.43 -7.07 13.69
N PHE A 27 9.29 -8.09 14.54
CA PHE A 27 8.02 -8.72 14.85
C PHE A 27 7.59 -8.31 16.26
N PHE A 28 6.29 -8.15 16.47
CA PHE A 28 5.76 -7.74 17.76
C PHE A 28 4.36 -8.29 18.00
N ASP A 29 4.00 -8.36 19.28
CA ASP A 29 2.65 -8.69 19.73
C ASP A 29 2.02 -7.47 20.37
N CYS A 30 0.72 -7.28 20.17
CA CYS A 30 0.01 -6.15 20.76
C CYS A 30 -1.41 -6.48 21.22
N ARG A 31 -1.89 -5.70 22.19
CA ARG A 31 -3.31 -5.64 22.56
C ARG A 31 -3.91 -4.34 22.05
N THR A 32 -5.07 -4.43 21.42
CA THR A 32 -5.85 -3.24 21.03
C THR A 32 -7.32 -3.58 20.85
N ASN A 33 -8.22 -2.68 21.25
CA ASN A 33 -9.67 -2.81 21.07
C ASN A 33 -10.25 -4.17 21.52
N GLY A 34 -9.72 -4.74 22.61
CA GLY A 34 -10.15 -6.05 23.14
C GLY A 34 -9.54 -7.27 22.44
N PHE A 35 -8.70 -7.08 21.42
CA PHE A 35 -8.01 -8.15 20.71
C PHE A 35 -6.55 -8.27 21.11
N LEU A 36 -6.05 -9.51 21.14
CA LEU A 36 -4.62 -9.82 21.18
C LEU A 36 -4.19 -10.23 19.76
N LEU A 37 -3.23 -9.49 19.19
CA LEU A 37 -2.69 -9.75 17.87
C LEU A 37 -1.25 -10.25 18.01
N GLN A 38 -1.01 -11.50 17.63
CA GLN A 38 0.29 -12.14 17.74
C GLN A 38 0.98 -12.24 16.37
N GLY A 39 2.27 -11.91 16.30
CA GLY A 39 3.05 -11.96 15.07
C GLY A 39 2.77 -10.80 14.12
N CYS A 40 2.44 -9.61 14.64
CA CYS A 40 2.47 -8.40 13.84
C CYS A 40 3.91 -8.10 13.39
N ALA A 41 4.06 -7.39 12.27
CA ALA A 41 5.37 -6.98 11.76
C ALA A 41 5.45 -5.46 11.63
N PHE A 42 6.57 -4.89 12.07
CA PHE A 42 6.94 -3.50 11.83
C PHE A 42 7.81 -3.44 10.57
N VAL A 43 7.36 -2.68 9.57
CA VAL A 43 7.84 -2.82 8.18
C VAL A 43 8.20 -1.48 7.59
N ARG A 44 9.34 -1.45 6.92
CA ARG A 44 9.76 -0.38 6.02
C ARG A 44 9.30 -0.70 4.61
N THR A 45 8.56 0.22 4.00
CA THR A 45 8.09 0.13 2.62
C THR A 45 9.21 0.49 1.63
N PRO A 46 9.09 0.13 0.34
CA PRO A 46 10.08 0.50 -0.69
C PRO A 46 10.26 2.01 -0.84
N ARG A 47 9.26 2.79 -0.42
CA ARG A 47 9.27 4.26 -0.46
C ARG A 47 9.83 4.88 0.83
N HIS A 48 10.51 4.10 1.68
CA HIS A 48 11.03 4.51 2.99
C HIS A 48 9.96 4.94 4.01
N GLY A 49 8.67 4.76 3.71
CA GLY A 49 7.60 4.91 4.69
C GLY A 49 7.55 3.72 5.65
N LEU A 50 6.97 3.93 6.84
CA LEU A 50 6.79 2.89 7.86
C LEU A 50 5.34 2.42 7.88
N THR A 51 5.14 1.13 8.09
CA THR A 51 3.83 0.54 8.27
C THR A 51 3.89 -0.63 9.25
N VAL A 52 2.72 -0.99 9.77
CA VAL A 52 2.52 -2.27 10.45
C VAL A 52 1.79 -3.23 9.55
N TRP A 53 2.09 -4.49 9.77
CA TRP A 53 1.57 -5.62 9.03
C TRP A 53 0.87 -6.52 10.06
N PRO A 54 -0.45 -6.79 9.92
CA PRO A 54 -1.17 -7.66 10.85
C PRO A 54 -0.61 -9.10 10.88
N PRO A 55 -1.07 -9.97 11.80
CA PRO A 55 -0.65 -11.36 11.82
C PRO A 55 -0.85 -12.03 10.46
N LYS A 56 0.15 -12.80 10.02
CA LYS A 56 0.00 -13.71 8.88
C LYS A 56 -0.50 -15.05 9.42
N VAL A 57 -1.60 -15.55 8.87
CA VAL A 57 -2.07 -16.91 9.17
C VAL A 57 -1.38 -17.85 8.20
N ASP A 58 -0.57 -18.78 8.69
CA ASP A 58 0.08 -19.77 7.83
C ASP A 58 -0.89 -20.91 7.48
N GLY A 59 -0.81 -21.40 6.25
CA GLY A 59 -1.66 -22.47 5.73
C GLY A 59 -1.34 -22.79 4.26
N PRO A 60 -1.76 -23.95 3.74
CA PRO A 60 -1.44 -24.39 2.38
C PRO A 60 -1.84 -23.37 1.30
N GLU A 61 -2.91 -22.63 1.55
CA GLU A 61 -3.48 -21.62 0.64
C GLU A 61 -3.27 -20.17 1.14
N SER A 62 -2.30 -19.95 2.03
CA SER A 62 -2.03 -18.63 2.65
C SER A 62 -1.37 -17.65 1.68
N THR A 63 -2.16 -17.18 0.70
CA THR A 63 -1.78 -16.09 -0.20
C THR A 63 -2.14 -14.72 0.38
N ARG A 64 -3.05 -14.66 1.36
CA ARG A 64 -3.58 -13.40 1.93
C ARG A 64 -3.50 -13.37 3.45
N ARG A 65 -3.36 -12.16 4.00
CA ARG A 65 -3.50 -11.91 5.44
C ARG A 65 -4.98 -11.91 5.78
N SER A 66 -5.40 -12.74 6.73
CA SER A 66 -6.81 -12.87 7.15
C SER A 66 -7.30 -11.70 7.99
N ILE A 67 -6.39 -10.89 8.52
CA ILE A 67 -6.69 -9.71 9.34
C ILE A 67 -6.23 -8.46 8.57
N THR A 68 -7.06 -7.42 8.57
CA THR A 68 -6.75 -6.10 8.00
C THR A 68 -7.27 -5.02 8.93
N PHE A 69 -6.47 -3.96 9.14
CA PHE A 69 -6.92 -2.76 9.85
C PHE A 69 -7.66 -1.85 8.87
N THR A 70 -8.96 -1.66 9.09
CA THR A 70 -9.80 -0.75 8.29
C THR A 70 -9.72 0.70 8.79
N ASP A 71 -9.49 0.88 10.10
CA ASP A 71 -9.25 2.20 10.69
C ASP A 71 -7.79 2.62 10.49
N GLU A 72 -7.61 3.64 9.66
CA GLU A 72 -6.32 4.25 9.38
C GLU A 72 -5.70 4.91 10.62
N ARG A 73 -6.52 5.44 11.55
CA ARG A 73 -6.01 6.05 12.79
C ARG A 73 -5.38 4.99 13.69
N LEU A 74 -6.08 3.86 13.88
CA LEU A 74 -5.54 2.69 14.58
C LEU A 74 -4.22 2.22 13.97
N ARG A 75 -4.15 2.14 12.63
CA ARG A 75 -2.92 1.74 11.94
C ARG A 75 -1.77 2.70 12.21
N GLN A 76 -2.02 4.01 12.17
CA GLN A 76 -1.00 5.04 12.44
C GLN A 76 -0.53 5.01 13.89
N GLU A 77 -1.43 4.82 14.85
CA GLU A 77 -1.08 4.71 16.26
C GLU A 77 -0.27 3.43 16.52
N LEU A 78 -0.63 2.29 15.91
CA LEU A 78 0.18 1.05 15.96
C LEU A 78 1.59 1.26 15.41
N VAL A 79 1.73 1.98 14.29
CA VAL A 79 3.06 2.34 13.75
C VAL A 79 3.87 3.14 14.75
N ARG A 80 3.28 4.16 15.38
CA ARG A 80 3.95 4.99 16.39
C ARG A 80 4.39 4.17 17.61
N SER A 81 3.50 3.33 18.14
CA SER A 81 3.80 2.49 19.30
C SER A 81 4.88 1.44 18.99
N ALA A 82 4.80 0.78 17.82
CA ALA A 82 5.82 -0.17 17.39
C ALA A 82 7.18 0.51 17.15
N GLN A 83 7.19 1.71 16.54
CA GLN A 83 8.40 2.50 16.34
C GLN A 83 9.05 2.90 17.68
N ALA A 84 8.25 3.35 18.65
CA ALA A 84 8.76 3.69 19.98
C ALA A 84 9.40 2.48 20.66
N ALA A 85 8.73 1.32 20.66
CA ALA A 85 9.29 0.08 21.21
C ALA A 85 10.56 -0.37 20.47
N TYR A 86 10.58 -0.25 19.14
CA TYR A 86 11.74 -0.57 18.31
C TYR A 86 12.97 0.28 18.65
N ARG A 87 12.77 1.59 18.89
CA ARG A 87 13.83 2.51 19.29
C ARG A 87 14.40 2.18 20.67
N VAL A 88 13.53 1.88 21.65
CA VAL A 88 13.97 1.47 23.00
C VAL A 88 14.86 0.23 22.95
N LEU A 89 14.62 -0.68 22.00
CA LEU A 89 15.42 -1.86 21.77
C LEU A 89 16.66 -1.61 20.87
N GLY A 90 17.04 -0.35 20.65
CA GLY A 90 18.25 0.06 19.92
C GLY A 90 18.11 0.06 18.40
N GLY A 91 16.88 0.06 17.87
CA GLY A 91 16.61 0.15 16.44
C GLY A 91 16.73 1.60 15.93
N THR A 92 17.56 1.82 14.90
CA THR A 92 17.90 3.15 14.37
C THR A 92 17.38 3.39 12.94
N ASP A 93 17.11 2.33 12.20
CA ASP A 93 16.47 2.33 10.88
C ASP A 93 14.93 2.29 10.97
N GLY A 94 14.39 2.60 12.14
CA GLY A 94 12.95 2.77 12.35
C GLY A 94 12.48 4.20 12.13
N GLU A 95 13.34 5.11 11.70
CA GLU A 95 13.03 6.54 11.51
C GLU A 95 12.20 6.77 10.23
N TRP A 96 11.21 7.66 10.31
CA TRP A 96 10.55 8.16 9.11
C TRP A 96 11.54 9.08 8.40
N MET A 97 12.03 8.67 7.23
CA MET A 97 12.90 9.53 6.43
C MET A 97 12.02 10.52 5.65
N PRO A 98 12.20 11.84 5.83
CA PRO A 98 11.57 12.82 4.99
C PRO A 98 11.84 12.49 3.53
N HIS A 99 10.79 12.50 2.72
CA HIS A 99 10.94 12.39 1.29
C HIS A 99 11.85 13.52 0.81
N ASP A 100 13.00 13.15 0.27
CA ASP A 100 13.86 14.05 -0.49
C ASP A 100 12.98 14.85 -1.48
N PRO A 101 13.00 16.19 -1.42
CA PRO A 101 12.17 17.04 -2.29
C PRO A 101 12.39 16.73 -3.78
N ALA A 102 13.59 16.33 -4.19
CA ALA A 102 13.86 15.94 -5.57
C ALA A 102 13.09 14.65 -5.97
N THR A 103 12.81 13.77 -5.01
CA THR A 103 11.98 12.58 -5.23
C THR A 103 10.50 12.94 -5.39
N ARG A 104 10.03 14.00 -4.72
CA ARG A 104 8.65 14.52 -4.87
C ARG A 104 8.43 15.12 -6.25
N GLU A 105 9.37 15.94 -6.72
CA GLU A 105 9.31 16.54 -8.06
C GLU A 105 9.34 15.49 -9.16
N ARG A 106 10.28 14.53 -9.10
CA ARG A 106 10.33 13.41 -10.06
C ARG A 106 9.01 12.63 -10.09
N ARG A 107 8.35 12.46 -8.94
CA ARG A 107 7.03 11.80 -8.86
C ARG A 107 5.92 12.66 -9.43
N ALA A 108 5.88 13.96 -9.13
CA ALA A 108 4.90 14.87 -9.72
C ALA A 108 4.98 14.88 -11.25
N VAL A 109 6.21 14.89 -11.80
CA VAL A 109 6.46 14.74 -13.23
C VAL A 109 5.96 13.39 -13.75
N ASN A 110 6.26 12.29 -13.06
CA ASN A 110 5.77 10.96 -13.47
C ASN A 110 4.25 10.84 -13.43
N TYR A 111 3.58 11.43 -12.44
CA TYR A 111 2.12 11.46 -12.35
C TYR A 111 1.50 12.33 -13.45
N ALA A 112 2.08 13.50 -13.73
CA ALA A 112 1.64 14.36 -14.82
C ALA A 112 1.82 13.67 -16.20
N ALA A 113 2.94 12.97 -16.40
CA ALA A 113 3.19 12.21 -17.61
C ALA A 113 2.21 11.02 -17.77
N ALA A 114 1.87 10.34 -16.68
CA ALA A 114 0.87 9.28 -16.70
C ALA A 114 -0.53 9.82 -17.02
N ALA A 115 -0.92 10.95 -16.42
CA ALA A 115 -2.20 11.60 -16.70
C ALA A 115 -2.31 12.06 -18.16
N MET A 116 -1.24 12.62 -18.73
CA MET A 116 -1.19 12.99 -20.15
C MET A 116 -1.35 11.78 -21.08
N ARG A 117 -0.75 10.64 -20.76
CA ARG A 117 -0.91 9.40 -21.55
C ARG A 117 -2.35 8.89 -21.53
N ILE A 118 -3.03 8.99 -20.38
CA ILE A 118 -4.44 8.61 -20.25
C ILE A 118 -5.30 9.54 -21.10
N SER A 119 -5.09 10.85 -21.00
CA SER A 119 -5.85 11.85 -21.77
C SER A 119 -5.65 11.71 -23.29
N ASN A 120 -4.42 11.46 -23.75
CA ASN A 120 -4.15 11.23 -25.17
C ASN A 120 -4.86 9.96 -25.67
N ARG A 121 -4.84 8.88 -24.87
CA ARG A 121 -5.56 7.65 -25.20
C ARG A 121 -7.07 7.85 -25.28
N GLU A 122 -7.64 8.66 -24.39
CA GLU A 122 -9.07 9.01 -24.42
C GLU A 122 -9.44 9.84 -25.66
N GLN A 123 -8.58 10.76 -26.09
CA GLN A 123 -8.77 11.53 -27.33
C GLN A 123 -8.65 10.66 -28.58
N GLU A 124 -7.71 9.71 -28.60
CA GLU A 124 -7.56 8.76 -29.71
C GLU A 124 -8.79 7.86 -29.84
N MET A 125 -9.30 7.30 -28.72
CA MET A 125 -10.54 6.51 -28.73
C MET A 125 -11.78 7.34 -29.12
N SER A 126 -11.78 8.65 -28.85
CA SER A 126 -12.89 9.54 -29.23
C SER A 126 -12.84 9.98 -30.69
N ARG A 127 -11.67 9.93 -31.34
CA ARG A 127 -11.50 10.24 -32.77
C ARG A 127 -11.89 9.08 -33.68
N ASP A 128 -11.71 7.85 -33.24
CA ASP A 128 -12.12 6.65 -33.99
C ASP A 128 -13.62 6.35 -33.86
N GLY A 129 -14.35 7.07 -33.01
CA GLY A 129 -15.79 6.87 -32.76
C GLY A 129 -16.75 7.60 -33.72
N SER A 130 -16.26 8.27 -34.77
CA SER A 130 -17.10 9.02 -35.71
C SER A 130 -17.37 8.30 -37.04
N GLY A 131 -17.46 6.97 -37.03
CA GLY A 131 -17.54 6.16 -38.27
C GLY A 131 -18.58 5.03 -38.30
N ASP A 132 -19.44 4.86 -37.29
CA ASP A 132 -20.26 3.64 -37.17
C ASP A 132 -21.76 3.79 -37.46
N ASP A 133 -22.23 4.93 -38.00
CA ASP A 133 -23.65 5.05 -38.39
C ASP A 133 -23.99 4.26 -39.68
N GLU A 134 -23.01 3.96 -40.54
CA GLU A 134 -23.26 3.11 -41.74
C GLU A 134 -23.37 1.61 -41.41
N GLY A 135 -22.64 1.13 -40.40
CA GLY A 135 -22.64 -0.28 -39.99
C GLY A 135 -23.96 -0.69 -39.34
N VAL A 136 -24.52 0.19 -38.50
CA VAL A 136 -25.80 -0.04 -37.81
C VAL A 136 -26.98 0.03 -38.80
N GLN A 137 -26.95 0.95 -39.77
CA GLN A 137 -28.02 1.07 -40.77
C GLN A 137 -28.05 -0.12 -41.75
N ARG A 138 -26.88 -0.68 -42.12
CA ARG A 138 -26.81 -1.93 -42.90
C ARG A 138 -27.36 -3.14 -42.15
N PHE A 139 -27.15 -3.21 -40.84
CA PHE A 139 -27.61 -4.33 -40.02
C PHE A 139 -29.12 -4.29 -39.76
N LEU A 140 -29.71 -3.10 -39.70
CA LEU A 140 -31.15 -2.90 -39.44
C LEU A 140 -32.03 -2.91 -40.69
N GLY A 141 -31.47 -3.03 -41.90
CA GLY A 141 -32.24 -3.24 -43.14
C GLY A 141 -33.23 -2.13 -43.47
N VAL A 142 -33.00 -0.89 -43.02
CA VAL A 142 -33.91 0.23 -43.27
C VAL A 142 -33.59 0.85 -44.63
N THR A 143 -34.26 0.37 -45.68
CA THR A 143 -34.38 1.12 -46.94
C THR A 143 -35.33 2.29 -46.74
N VAL A 144 -34.81 3.51 -46.79
CA VAL A 144 -35.62 4.73 -46.87
C VAL A 144 -36.04 4.91 -48.33
N THR A 145 -37.33 4.73 -48.61
CA THR A 145 -38.01 5.25 -49.82
C THR A 145 -38.46 6.67 -49.62
#